data_AF-A0A1G4T476-F1
#
_entry.id   AF-A0A1G4T476-F1
#
_cell.length_a   1.000
_cell.length_b   1.000
_cell.length_c   1.000
_cell.angle_alpha   90.00
_cell.angle_beta   90.00
_cell.angle_gamma   90.00
#
_symmetry.space_group_name_H-M   'P 1'
#
loop_
_entity.id
_entity.type
_entity.pdbx_description
1 polymer ?
#
loop_
_entity_poly.entity_id
_entity_poly.type
_entity_poly.pdbx_seq_one_letter_code
_entity_poly.pdbx_strand_id
1 'polypeptide(L)'
;MTAPMVLDGPMNGAAFLAYAEQVLAPEIRPGDIVVMDNLPAHKISGVREAVENVGAQILFLPPCSPDFNPIEMAFSKLKALLRRAAARTIDELWSVVADCLSAFATEESDIISKRPVMTRNKSNLL
;
A
#
# COMPACT_ATOMS: atom_id res chain seq x y z
N MET A 1 1.96 9.07 -2.42
CA MET A 1 1.95 7.73 -1.79
C MET A 1 1.23 7.84 -0.45
N THR A 2 0.36 6.90 -0.10
CA THR A 2 -0.44 6.91 1.15
C THR A 2 0.08 5.83 2.11
N ALA A 3 -0.06 6.05 3.43
CA ALA A 3 0.36 5.13 4.50
C ALA A 3 1.84 4.66 4.51
N PRO A 4 2.86 5.53 4.31
CA PRO A 4 4.25 5.10 4.47
C PRO A 4 4.61 4.82 5.94
N MET A 5 5.42 3.77 6.18
CA MET A 5 6.03 3.53 7.48
C MET A 5 7.48 3.05 7.31
N VAL A 6 8.39 3.64 8.10
CA VAL A 6 9.75 3.15 8.29
C VAL A 6 9.85 2.60 9.70
N LEU A 7 10.49 1.44 9.85
CA LEU A 7 10.66 0.74 11.11
C LEU A 7 12.15 0.47 11.34
N ASP A 8 12.59 0.65 12.59
CA ASP A 8 13.87 0.13 13.04
C ASP A 8 13.72 -1.35 13.43
N GLY A 9 14.29 -2.25 12.61
CA GLY A 9 14.17 -3.70 12.78
C GLY A 9 13.32 -4.39 11.71
N PRO A 10 13.13 -5.72 11.83
CA PRO A 10 12.46 -6.51 10.81
C PRO A 10 10.94 -6.30 10.83
N MET A 11 10.34 -6.30 9.64
CA MET A 11 8.89 -6.43 9.50
C MET A 11 8.47 -7.84 9.91
N ASN A 12 7.80 -7.96 11.05
CA ASN A 12 7.23 -9.20 11.57
C ASN A 12 5.70 -9.05 11.74
N GLY A 13 5.03 -10.11 12.20
CA GLY A 13 3.58 -10.07 12.42
C GLY A 13 3.15 -8.91 13.33
N ALA A 14 3.74 -8.79 14.52
CA ALA A 14 3.35 -7.74 15.47
C ALA A 14 3.55 -6.32 14.89
N ALA A 15 4.67 -6.08 14.21
CA ALA A 15 4.93 -4.81 13.54
C ALA A 15 3.93 -4.54 12.40
N PHE A 16 3.55 -5.57 11.65
CA PHE A 16 2.58 -5.45 10.57
C PHE A 16 1.15 -5.21 11.07
N LEU A 17 0.75 -5.81 12.19
CA LEU A 17 -0.53 -5.51 12.83
C LEU A 17 -0.58 -4.05 13.29
N ALA A 18 0.47 -3.57 13.96
CA ALA A 18 0.55 -2.17 14.36
C ALA A 18 0.47 -1.23 13.15
N TYR A 19 1.15 -1.57 12.04
CA TYR A 19 1.00 -0.86 10.77
C TYR A 19 -0.45 -0.86 10.26
N ALA A 20 -1.10 -2.01 10.23
CA ALA A 20 -2.47 -2.16 9.74
C ALA A 20 -3.45 -1.27 10.54
N GLU A 21 -3.32 -1.26 11.87
CA GLU A 21 -4.20 -0.51 12.76
C GLU A 21 -3.91 1.00 12.80
N GLN A 22 -2.63 1.38 12.85
CA GLN A 22 -2.24 2.75 13.20
C GLN A 22 -1.86 3.59 11.99
N VAL A 23 -1.49 2.96 10.87
CA VAL A 23 -0.99 3.66 9.68
C VAL A 23 -1.91 3.42 8.48
N LEU A 24 -2.30 2.17 8.23
CA LEU A 24 -3.12 1.84 7.06
C LEU A 24 -4.61 2.16 7.27
N ALA A 25 -5.21 1.69 8.36
CA ALA A 25 -6.65 1.87 8.61
C ALA A 25 -7.13 3.33 8.57
N PRO A 26 -6.38 4.33 9.09
CA PRO A 26 -6.76 5.75 8.97
C PRO A 26 -6.78 6.29 7.54
N GLU A 27 -6.05 5.66 6.61
CA GLU A 27 -5.83 6.15 5.25
C GLU A 27 -6.80 5.54 4.22
N ILE A 28 -7.48 4.45 4.58
CA ILE A 28 -8.43 3.74 3.70
C ILE A 28 -9.88 4.10 4.03
N ARG A 29 -10.79 3.83 3.08
CA ARG A 29 -12.22 4.19 3.18
C ARG A 29 -13.12 2.98 2.93
N PRO A 30 -14.39 3.05 3.36
CA PRO A 30 -15.37 2.02 3.02
C PRO A 30 -15.43 1.76 1.51
N GLY A 31 -15.34 0.49 1.11
CA GLY A 31 -15.34 0.05 -0.28
C GLY A 31 -13.96 0.01 -0.97
N ASP A 32 -12.89 0.45 -0.30
CA ASP A 32 -11.53 0.27 -0.82
C ASP A 32 -11.12 -1.22 -0.79
N ILE A 33 -10.21 -1.60 -1.69
CA ILE A 33 -9.61 -2.93 -1.75
C ILE A 33 -8.14 -2.81 -1.40
N VAL A 34 -7.74 -3.42 -0.29
CA VAL A 34 -6.35 -3.57 0.12
C VAL A 34 -5.81 -4.86 -0.49
N VAL A 35 -4.86 -4.72 -1.41
CA VAL A 35 -4.17 -5.86 -2.02
C VAL A 35 -2.94 -6.19 -1.20
N MET A 36 -2.82 -7.43 -0.74
CA MET A 36 -1.68 -7.92 0.06
C MET A 36 -0.98 -9.09 -0.64
N ASP A 37 0.34 -9.16 -0.54
CA ASP A 37 1.05 -10.38 -0.91
C ASP A 37 0.79 -11.51 0.12
N ASN A 38 1.34 -12.69 -0.15
CA ASN A 38 1.04 -13.90 0.60
C ASN A 38 1.93 -14.14 1.84
N LEU A 39 2.71 -13.14 2.29
CA LEU A 39 3.64 -13.25 3.43
C LEU A 39 2.90 -13.67 4.72
N PRO A 40 3.44 -14.59 5.55
CA PRO A 40 2.78 -15.00 6.79
C PRO A 40 2.46 -13.86 7.77
N ALA A 41 3.27 -12.79 7.77
CA ALA A 41 3.02 -11.61 8.59
C ALA A 41 1.70 -10.89 8.25
N HIS A 42 1.20 -11.00 7.01
CA HIS A 42 -0.07 -10.40 6.57
C HIS A 42 -1.30 -11.22 7.00
N LYS A 43 -1.09 -12.42 7.57
CA LYS A 43 -2.15 -13.38 7.87
C LYS A 43 -2.33 -13.66 9.34
N ILE A 44 -1.64 -12.91 10.20
CA ILE A 44 -1.87 -13.01 11.64
C ILE A 44 -3.27 -12.48 12.00
N SER A 45 -3.77 -12.89 13.15
CA SER A 45 -5.04 -12.37 13.69
C SER A 45 -4.95 -10.85 13.92
N GLY A 46 -6.04 -10.13 13.66
CA GLY A 46 -6.17 -8.69 13.84
C GLY A 46 -5.98 -7.88 12.54
N VAL A 47 -5.14 -8.37 11.62
CA VAL A 47 -4.82 -7.63 10.38
C VAL A 47 -6.05 -7.48 9.48
N ARG A 48 -6.84 -8.55 9.33
CA ARG A 48 -8.06 -8.51 8.52
C ARG A 48 -9.10 -7.62 9.15
N GLU A 49 -9.25 -7.75 10.46
CA GLU A 49 -10.20 -7.00 11.26
C GLU A 49 -9.90 -5.49 11.20
N ALA A 50 -8.63 -5.09 11.26
CA ALA A 50 -8.22 -3.69 11.12
C ALA A 50 -8.70 -3.05 9.80
N VAL A 51 -8.65 -3.81 8.70
CA VAL A 51 -9.11 -3.33 7.37
C VAL A 51 -10.64 -3.38 7.26
N GLU A 52 -11.26 -4.50 7.65
CA GLU A 52 -12.70 -4.73 7.48
C GLU A 52 -13.54 -3.83 8.42
N ASN A 53 -13.01 -3.44 9.59
CA ASN A 53 -13.67 -2.49 10.49
C ASN A 53 -13.85 -1.08 9.87
N VAL A 54 -13.02 -0.72 8.89
CA VAL A 54 -13.16 0.53 8.11
C VAL A 54 -14.21 0.35 6.98
N GLY A 55 -14.68 -0.86 6.74
CA GLY A 55 -15.56 -1.20 5.62
C GLY A 55 -14.82 -1.46 4.30
N ALA A 56 -13.50 -1.65 4.35
CA ALA A 56 -12.67 -2.04 3.21
C ALA A 56 -12.56 -3.58 3.10
N GLN A 57 -11.98 -4.07 2.00
CA GLN A 57 -11.81 -5.51 1.73
C GLN A 57 -10.34 -5.87 1.53
N ILE A 58 -9.93 -7.08 1.93
CA ILE A 58 -8.60 -7.62 1.64
C ILE A 58 -8.65 -8.61 0.48
N LEU A 59 -7.76 -8.41 -0.50
CA LEU A 59 -7.46 -9.36 -1.57
C LEU A 59 -6.00 -9.83 -1.47
N PHE A 60 -5.79 -11.14 -1.37
CA PHE A 60 -4.44 -11.71 -1.40
C PHE A 60 -4.03 -12.04 -2.83
N LEU A 61 -2.80 -11.68 -3.21
CA LEU A 61 -2.22 -12.05 -4.49
C LEU A 61 -2.01 -13.58 -4.56
N PRO A 62 -2.21 -14.20 -5.75
CA PRO A 62 -1.86 -15.60 -5.94
C PRO A 62 -0.36 -15.82 -5.70
N PRO A 63 0.04 -17.00 -5.19
CA PRO A 63 1.46 -17.32 -4.96
C PRO A 63 2.29 -17.10 -6.22
N CYS A 64 3.47 -16.49 -6.07
CA CYS A 64 4.44 -16.28 -7.15
C CYS A 64 3.93 -15.44 -8.34
N SER A 65 3.28 -14.30 -8.05
CA SER A 65 2.83 -13.33 -9.07
C SER A 65 3.56 -11.98 -8.98
N PRO A 66 4.91 -11.92 -9.09
CA PRO A 66 5.65 -10.66 -8.98
C PRO A 66 5.26 -9.65 -10.08
N ASP A 67 4.85 -10.14 -11.24
CA ASP A 67 4.45 -9.30 -12.39
C ASP A 67 3.10 -8.60 -12.20
N PHE A 68 2.32 -8.96 -11.17
CA PHE A 68 1.00 -8.38 -10.86
C PHE A 68 1.01 -7.40 -9.69
N ASN A 69 2.17 -7.07 -9.12
CA ASN A 69 2.25 -6.16 -8.00
C ASN A 69 2.54 -4.72 -8.48
N PRO A 70 1.54 -3.82 -8.56
CA PRO A 70 1.73 -2.46 -9.07
C PRO A 70 2.74 -1.62 -8.25
N ILE A 71 3.12 -2.10 -7.06
CA ILE A 71 4.12 -1.46 -6.20
C ILE A 71 5.56 -1.68 -6.69
N GLU A 72 5.83 -2.65 -7.57
CA GLU A 72 7.20 -2.95 -8.03
C GLU A 72 7.85 -1.78 -8.78
N MET A 73 7.06 -1.05 -9.57
CA MET A 73 7.54 0.16 -10.24
C MET A 73 7.85 1.27 -9.24
N ALA A 74 6.98 1.48 -8.25
CA ALA A 74 7.20 2.45 -7.17
C ALA A 74 8.47 2.11 -6.36
N PHE A 75 8.66 0.85 -5.98
CA PHE A 75 9.87 0.39 -5.30
C PHE A 75 11.11 0.50 -6.18
N SER A 76 11.00 0.25 -7.48
CA SER A 76 12.13 0.40 -8.40
C SER A 76 12.59 1.85 -8.50
N LYS A 77 11.65 2.80 -8.59
CA LYS A 77 11.94 4.24 -8.55
C LYS A 77 12.53 4.65 -7.20
N LEU A 78 11.97 4.20 -6.09
CA LEU A 78 12.51 4.45 -4.75
C LEU A 78 13.95 3.93 -4.62
N LYS A 79 14.21 2.66 -5.00
CA LYS A 79 15.55 2.06 -4.99
C LYS A 79 16.54 2.86 -5.83
N ALA A 80 16.13 3.37 -6.98
CA ALA A 80 16.98 4.21 -7.82
C ALA A 80 17.34 5.54 -7.15
N LEU A 81 16.37 6.21 -6.52
CA LEU A 81 16.60 7.45 -5.76
C LEU A 81 17.53 7.23 -4.56
N LEU A 82 17.31 6.16 -3.79
CA LEU A 82 18.16 5.80 -2.66
C LEU A 82 19.61 5.51 -3.08
N ARG A 83 19.79 4.77 -4.19
CA ARG A 83 21.13 4.51 -4.76
C ARG A 83 21.85 5.80 -5.17
N ARG A 84 21.11 6.76 -5.75
CA ARG A 84 21.65 8.06 -6.14
C ARG A 84 22.06 8.91 -4.93
N ALA A 85 21.28 8.87 -3.85
CA ALA A 85 21.56 9.63 -2.64
C ALA A 85 22.81 9.13 -1.89
N ALA A 86 23.13 7.84 -2.01
CA ALA A 86 24.35 7.23 -1.47
C ALA A 86 24.60 7.48 0.04
N ALA A 87 23.51 7.61 0.81
CA ALA A 87 23.52 7.80 2.27
C ALA A 87 24.36 6.74 2.98
N ARG A 88 25.14 7.15 3.98
CA ARG A 88 26.08 6.26 4.70
C ARG A 88 25.73 6.06 6.17
N THR A 89 24.69 6.73 6.64
CA THR A 89 24.14 6.55 7.99
C THR A 89 22.65 6.21 7.92
N ILE A 90 22.12 5.64 9.00
CA ILE A 90 20.69 5.32 9.10
C ILE A 90 19.85 6.60 9.10
N ASP A 91 20.30 7.64 9.82
CA ASP A 91 19.60 8.92 9.90
C ASP A 91 19.49 9.61 8.53
N GLU A 92 20.60 9.63 7.76
CA GLU A 92 20.58 10.13 6.38
C GLU A 92 19.64 9.30 5.50
N LEU A 93 19.67 7.97 5.65
CA LEU A 93 18.80 7.09 4.88
C LEU A 93 17.32 7.39 5.16
N TRP A 94 16.94 7.57 6.44
CA TRP A 94 15.57 7.90 6.82
C TRP A 94 15.12 9.25 6.25
N SER A 95 15.97 10.27 6.31
CA SER A 95 15.69 11.58 5.71
C SER A 95 15.47 11.47 4.20
N VAL A 96 16.35 10.74 3.50
CA VAL A 96 16.21 10.55 2.05
C VAL A 96 14.94 9.78 1.70
N VAL A 97 14.59 8.74 2.48
CA VAL A 97 13.33 8.01 2.27
C VAL A 97 12.15 8.98 2.41
N ALA A 98 12.09 9.79 3.47
CA ALA A 98 11.02 10.77 3.66
C ALA A 98 10.89 11.72 2.46
N ASP A 99 12.01 12.31 2.01
CA ASP A 99 12.04 13.22 0.84
C ASP A 99 11.53 12.52 -0.44
N CYS A 100 11.96 11.28 -0.67
CA CYS A 100 11.52 10.50 -1.83
C CYS A 100 10.02 10.26 -1.78
N LEU A 101 9.49 9.84 -0.64
CA LEU A 101 8.07 9.51 -0.47
C LEU A 101 7.16 10.74 -0.66
N SER A 102 7.61 11.92 -0.21
CA SER A 102 6.93 13.19 -0.50
C SER A 102 6.89 13.50 -1.99
N ALA A 103 7.95 13.18 -2.75
CA ALA A 103 7.98 13.41 -4.20
C ALA A 103 7.04 12.50 -5.01
N PHE A 104 6.66 11.32 -4.48
CA PHE A 104 5.64 10.46 -5.11
C PHE A 104 4.21 10.99 -4.98
N ALA A 105 3.98 12.04 -4.17
CA ALA A 105 2.65 12.64 -4.04
C ALA A 105 2.32 13.63 -5.18
N THR A 106 3.32 14.13 -5.92
CA THR A 106 3.14 15.26 -6.83
C THR A 106 2.84 14.85 -8.28
N GLU A 107 3.15 13.62 -8.71
CA GLU A 107 3.19 13.27 -10.15
C GLU A 107 2.32 12.06 -10.56
N GLU A 108 1.63 11.37 -9.65
CA GLU A 108 1.00 10.05 -9.93
C GLU A 108 -0.49 9.93 -9.52
N SER A 109 -1.12 11.01 -9.06
CA SER A 109 -2.54 10.97 -8.62
C SER A 109 -3.56 10.90 -9.76
N ASP A 110 -3.15 11.09 -11.02
CA ASP A 110 -4.07 11.17 -12.17
C ASP A 110 -4.38 9.82 -12.85
N ILE A 111 -3.67 8.73 -12.49
CA ILE A 111 -3.80 7.46 -13.23
C ILE A 111 -4.75 6.46 -12.53
N ILE A 112 -5.06 6.63 -11.23
CA ILE A 112 -5.90 5.69 -10.45
C ILE A 112 -7.32 6.25 -10.18
N SER A 113 -7.73 7.33 -10.87
CA SER A 113 -9.08 7.94 -10.69
C SER A 113 -9.94 7.97 -11.96
N LYS A 114 -9.84 6.96 -12.83
CA LYS A 114 -10.88 6.73 -13.87
C LYS A 114 -11.67 5.46 -13.56
N ARG A 115 -12.67 5.58 -12.69
CA ARG A 115 -13.73 4.57 -12.53
C ARG A 115 -14.43 4.39 -13.89
N PRO A 116 -14.58 3.17 -14.43
CA PRO A 116 -15.53 2.93 -15.50
C PRO A 116 -16.94 3.02 -14.90
N VAL A 117 -17.70 4.05 -15.29
CA VAL A 117 -19.13 4.12 -14.99
C VAL A 117 -19.85 3.11 -15.88
N MET A 118 -20.11 1.90 -15.37
CA MET A 118 -21.13 1.03 -15.96
C MET A 118 -22.50 1.47 -15.46
N THR A 119 -23.20 2.29 -16.24
CA THR A 119 -24.63 2.53 -16.06
C THR A 119 -25.40 1.27 -16.44
N ARG A 120 -25.95 0.57 -15.43
CA ARG A 120 -26.91 -0.51 -15.64
C ARG A 120 -28.28 0.13 -15.87
N ASN A 121 -28.72 0.21 -17.13
CA ASN A 121 -30.06 0.69 -17.45
C ASN A 121 -31.09 -0.38 -17.03
N LYS A 122 -31.91 -0.07 -16.02
CA LYS A 122 -33.10 -0.84 -15.68
C LYS A 122 -34.29 -0.16 -16.33
N SER A 123 -34.71 -0.66 -17.49
CA SER A 123 -36.05 -0.41 -18.04
C SER A 123 -36.38 -1.50 -19.06
N ASN A 124 -37.08 -2.54 -18.61
CA ASN A 124 -38.45 -2.82 -19.06
C ASN A 124 -38.97 -4.10 -18.41
N LEU A 125 -39.99 -3.91 -17.56
CA LEU A 125 -41.07 -4.86 -17.40
C LEU A 125 -41.81 -4.95 -18.74
N LEU A 126 -41.85 -6.14 -19.32
CA LEU A 126 -43.03 -6.89 -19.79
C LEU A 126 -42.56 -8.16 -20.49
#